data_AF-A0AAD4DP11-F1
#
_entry.id   AF-A0AAD4DP11-F1
#
_cell.length_a   1.000
_cell.length_b   1.000
_cell.length_c   1.000
_cell.angle_alpha   90.00
_cell.angle_beta   90.00
_cell.angle_gamma   90.00
#
_symmetry.space_group_name_H-M   'P 1'
#
loop_
_entity.id
_entity.type
_entity.pdbx_description
1 polymer ?
#
loop_
_entity_poly.entity_id
_entity_poly.type
_entity_poly.pdbx_seq_one_letter_code
_entity_poly.pdbx_strand_id
1 'polypeptide(L)'
;VPKPEEIGAPRAVLKPEGFWVITVGQEVGIFYRWSVTDVAERTNFVSGNIQKGYPSFQEALEAYTVQYNEGRVRAVPIPGGPYWT
;
A
#
# COMPACT_ATOMS: atom_id res chain seq x y z
N VAL A 1 -7.09 3.99 -7.14
CA VAL A 1 -6.92 3.91 -5.67
C VAL A 1 -8.05 3.03 -5.13
N PRO A 2 -7.76 1.90 -4.46
CA PRO A 2 -8.80 0.99 -3.99
C PRO A 2 -9.61 1.61 -2.86
N LYS A 3 -10.90 1.29 -2.78
CA LYS A 3 -11.72 1.64 -1.61
C LYS A 3 -11.30 0.77 -0.43
N PRO A 4 -11.42 1.25 0.82
CA PRO A 4 -11.08 0.45 2.00
C PRO A 4 -11.81 -0.90 2.04
N GLU A 5 -13.07 -0.95 1.60
CA GLU A 5 -13.89 -2.18 1.55
C GLU A 5 -13.40 -3.23 0.54
N GLU A 6 -12.63 -2.80 -0.46
CA GLU A 6 -12.04 -3.68 -1.48
C GLU A 6 -10.72 -4.30 -1.00
N ILE A 7 -10.16 -3.80 0.11
CA ILE A 7 -8.91 -4.30 0.68
C ILE A 7 -9.22 -5.46 1.62
N GLY A 8 -9.02 -6.67 1.10
CA GLY A 8 -9.14 -7.91 1.88
C GLY A 8 -7.89 -8.20 2.71
N ALA A 9 -8.11 -8.83 3.86
CA ALA A 9 -7.04 -9.42 4.68
C ALA A 9 -6.22 -10.44 3.86
N PRO A 10 -4.94 -10.65 4.19
CA PRO A 10 -4.14 -11.64 3.48
C PRO A 10 -4.77 -13.02 3.66
N ARG A 11 -4.80 -13.81 2.58
CA ARG A 11 -5.28 -15.19 2.65
C ARG A 11 -4.46 -15.96 3.67
N ALA A 12 -5.10 -16.78 4.51
CA ALA A 12 -4.49 -17.52 5.62
C ALA A 12 -3.27 -18.39 5.24
N VAL A 13 -3.08 -18.67 3.95
CA VAL A 13 -1.94 -19.42 3.41
C VAL A 13 -0.64 -18.59 3.36
N LEU A 14 -0.74 -17.26 3.40
CA LEU A 14 0.40 -16.35 3.38
C LEU A 14 0.74 -15.94 4.81
N LYS A 15 1.97 -16.20 5.24
CA LYS A 15 2.50 -15.64 6.49
C LYS A 15 3.00 -14.21 6.20
N PRO A 16 2.28 -13.15 6.62
CA PRO A 16 2.72 -11.78 6.38
C PRO A 16 4.03 -11.51 7.13
N GLU A 17 4.96 -10.79 6.49
CA GLU A 17 6.18 -10.28 7.15
C GLU A 17 5.84 -9.05 8.03
N GLY A 18 4.74 -8.38 7.71
CA GLY A 18 4.23 -7.19 8.37
C GLY A 18 3.04 -6.62 7.59
N PHE A 19 2.51 -5.48 8.03
CA PHE A 19 1.42 -4.79 7.35
C PHE A 19 1.87 -3.37 7.00
N TRP A 20 2.08 -3.10 5.71
CA TRP A 20 2.54 -1.79 5.25
C TRP A 20 1.44 -1.09 4.48
N VAL A 21 1.11 0.12 4.93
CA VAL A 21 0.20 1.01 4.24
C VAL A 21 1.02 1.91 3.33
N ILE A 22 0.76 1.87 2.03
CA ILE A 22 1.30 2.82 1.07
C ILE A 22 0.18 3.79 0.71
N THR A 23 0.32 5.05 1.12
CA THR A 23 -0.62 6.12 0.76
C THR A 23 -0.15 6.93 -0.44
N VAL A 24 1.17 7.00 -0.67
CA VAL A 24 1.73 7.61 -1.88
C VAL A 24 2.80 6.68 -2.46
N GLY A 25 2.56 6.20 -3.67
CA GLY A 25 3.41 5.23 -4.38
C GLY A 25 2.88 4.95 -5.78
N GLN A 26 3.59 4.14 -6.57
CA GLN A 26 3.17 3.68 -7.89
C GLN A 26 1.86 2.89 -7.80
N GLU A 27 1.72 2.09 -6.75
CA GLU A 27 0.50 1.42 -6.34
C GLU A 27 0.28 1.72 -4.84
N VAL A 28 -0.99 1.85 -4.44
CA VAL A 28 -1.39 2.23 -3.08
C VAL A 28 -2.34 1.19 -2.50
N GLY A 29 -2.28 1.01 -1.18
CA GLY A 29 -3.01 -0.06 -0.51
C GLY A 29 -2.26 -0.60 0.70
N ILE A 30 -2.61 -1.83 1.09
CA ILE A 30 -1.98 -2.55 2.20
C ILE A 30 -1.25 -3.76 1.64
N PHE A 31 0.03 -3.85 1.96
CA PHE A 31 0.95 -4.87 1.47
C PHE A 31 1.57 -5.64 2.63
N TYR A 32 2.02 -6.85 2.36
CA TYR A 32 2.30 -7.85 3.40
C TYR A 32 3.71 -8.39 3.38
N ARG A 33 4.52 -7.98 2.40
CA ARG A 33 5.94 -8.32 2.29
C ARG A 33 6.74 -7.04 2.14
N TRP A 34 7.88 -6.98 2.81
CA TRP A 34 8.83 -5.89 2.58
C TRP A 34 9.73 -6.18 1.38
N SER A 35 9.85 -7.45 1.01
CA SER A 35 10.65 -7.97 -0.10
C SER A 35 10.65 -7.08 -1.35
N VAL A 36 11.75 -7.13 -2.10
CA VAL A 36 12.08 -6.26 -3.26
C VAL A 36 10.91 -6.06 -4.24
N THR A 37 10.00 -7.04 -4.36
CA THR A 37 8.87 -7.04 -5.29
C THR A 37 7.53 -6.52 -4.75
N ASP A 38 7.46 -6.08 -3.48
CA ASP A 38 6.20 -5.65 -2.88
C ASP A 38 6.21 -4.15 -2.53
N VAL A 39 6.58 -3.77 -1.29
CA VAL A 39 6.53 -2.36 -0.85
C VAL A 39 7.61 -1.48 -1.52
N ALA A 40 8.82 -2.03 -1.70
CA ALA A 40 9.94 -1.27 -2.25
C ALA A 40 9.70 -0.87 -3.71
N GLU A 41 9.31 -1.81 -4.58
CA GLU A 41 8.98 -1.51 -5.98
C GLU A 41 7.87 -0.46 -6.13
N ARG A 42 6.87 -0.50 -5.24
CA ARG A 42 5.74 0.43 -5.27
C ARG A 42 6.07 1.83 -4.77
N THR A 43 7.19 2.03 -4.10
CA THR A 43 7.58 3.34 -3.54
C THR A 43 8.85 3.91 -4.16
N ASN A 44 9.69 3.06 -4.75
CA ASN A 44 10.92 3.45 -5.42
C ASN A 44 10.64 4.44 -6.55
N PHE A 45 11.51 5.46 -6.63
CA PHE A 45 11.46 6.54 -7.62
C PHE A 45 10.19 7.40 -7.60
N VAL A 46 9.30 7.23 -6.61
CA VAL A 46 8.17 8.12 -6.36
C VAL A 46 8.58 9.21 -5.37
N SER A 47 8.68 10.45 -5.86
CA SER A 47 8.99 11.60 -5.00
C SER A 47 7.89 11.83 -3.98
N GLY A 48 8.28 11.99 -2.70
CA GLY A 48 7.33 12.15 -1.60
C GLY A 48 6.47 10.91 -1.36
N ASN A 49 6.99 9.71 -1.63
CA ASN A 49 6.31 8.48 -1.23
C ASN A 49 6.03 8.47 0.28
N ILE A 50 4.93 7.83 0.65
CA ILE A 50 4.51 7.69 2.03
C ILE A 50 4.14 6.23 2.23
N GLN A 51 4.92 5.57 3.07
CA GLN A 51 4.68 4.21 3.52
C GLN A 51 4.88 4.12 5.04
N LYS A 52 4.05 3.31 5.70
CA LYS A 52 4.17 3.07 7.14
C LYS A 52 3.79 1.63 7.48
N GLY A 53 4.61 1.00 8.32
CA GLY A 53 4.35 -0.33 8.88
C GLY A 53 3.45 -0.28 10.11
N TYR A 54 2.61 -1.30 10.26
CA TYR A 54 1.66 -1.51 11.35
C TYR A 54 1.75 -2.96 11.87
N PRO A 55 1.43 -3.19 13.16
CA PRO A 55 1.52 -4.53 13.76
C PRO A 55 0.37 -5.46 13.35
N SER A 56 -0.76 -4.94 12.85
CA SER A 56 -1.92 -5.74 12.45
C SER A 56 -2.58 -5.23 11.18
N PHE A 57 -3.29 -6.13 10.47
CA PHE A 57 -4.09 -5.76 9.29
C PHE A 57 -5.17 -4.74 9.65
N GLN A 58 -5.82 -4.92 10.81
CA GLN A 58 -6.90 -4.05 11.27
C GLN A 58 -6.40 -2.62 11.46
N GLU A 59 -5.26 -2.44 12.14
CA GLU A 59 -4.65 -1.11 12.31
C GLU A 59 -4.20 -0.49 10.99
N ALA A 60 -3.64 -1.30 10.09
CA ALA A 60 -3.28 -0.85 8.75
C ALA A 60 -4.52 -0.40 7.95
N LEU A 61 -5.63 -1.14 8.05
CA LEU A 61 -6.89 -0.84 7.37
C LEU A 61 -7.55 0.42 7.93
N GLU A 62 -7.57 0.59 9.25
CA GLU A 62 -8.07 1.81 9.88
C GLU A 62 -7.24 3.02 9.45
N ALA A 63 -5.91 2.92 9.50
CA ALA A 63 -5.03 3.99 9.06
C ALA A 63 -5.20 4.32 7.57
N TYR A 64 -5.27 3.31 6.70
CA TYR A 64 -5.55 3.50 5.28
C TYR A 64 -6.90 4.18 5.07
N THR A 65 -7.94 3.75 5.78
CA THR A 65 -9.30 4.29 5.68
C THR A 65 -9.35 5.77 6.04
N VAL A 66 -8.68 6.18 7.12
CA VAL A 66 -8.55 7.59 7.50
C VAL A 66 -7.89 8.39 6.38
N GLN A 67 -6.74 7.92 5.87
CA GLN A 67 -6.01 8.62 4.80
C GLN A 67 -6.81 8.66 3.49
N TYR A 68 -7.58 7.62 3.18
CA TYR A 68 -8.45 7.55 2.01
C TYR A 68 -9.59 8.58 2.13
N ASN A 69 -10.28 8.61 3.27
CA ASN A 69 -11.39 9.54 3.52
C ASN A 69 -10.92 11.00 3.56
N GLU A 70 -9.69 11.26 3.98
CA GLU A 70 -9.06 12.59 3.93
C GLU A 70 -8.55 12.97 2.53
N GLY A 71 -8.67 12.08 1.51
CA GLY A 71 -8.19 12.34 0.15
C GLY A 71 -6.66 12.35 0.02
N ARG A 72 -5.94 11.75 0.97
CA ARG A 72 -4.47 11.74 1.03
C ARG A 72 -3.83 10.54 0.32
N VAL A 73 -4.63 9.58 -0.12
CA VAL A 73 -4.13 8.40 -0.85
C VAL A 73 -4.01 8.72 -2.34
N ARG A 74 -2.80 8.60 -2.89
CA ARG A 74 -2.49 8.96 -4.27
C ARG A 74 -1.56 7.94 -4.93
N ALA A 75 -2.08 7.26 -5.96
CA ALA A 75 -1.25 6.48 -6.86
C ALA A 75 -0.54 7.41 -7.85
N VAL A 76 0.78 7.27 -7.97
CA VAL A 76 1.65 8.02 -8.88
C VAL A 76 2.51 7.01 -9.65
N PRO A 77 1.91 6.27 -10.61
CA PRO A 77 2.66 5.30 -11.40
C PRO A 77 3.70 6.01 -12.27
N ILE A 78 4.83 5.35 -12.51
CA ILE A 78 5.88 5.89 -13.38
C ILE A 78 5.50 5.61 -14.84
N PRO A 79 5.55 6.60 -15.76
CA PRO A 79 5.28 6.40 -17.18
C PRO A 79 6.00 5.19 -17.78
N GLY A 80 5.26 4.25 -18.35
CA GLY A 80 5.80 3.03 -18.97
C GLY A 80 6.27 1.95 -17.98
N GLY A 81 6.08 2.15 -16.67
CA GLY A 81 6.38 1.16 -15.64
C GLY A 81 5.29 0.09 -15.49
N PRO A 82 5.54 -0.95 -14.67
CA PRO A 82 4.62 -2.08 -14.49
C PRO A 82 3.28 -1.71 -13.82
N TYR A 83 3.22 -0.54 -13.16
CA TYR A 83 2.03 -0.03 -12.49
C TYR A 83 1.35 1.11 -13.28
N TRP A 84 1.83 1.43 -14.48
CA TRP A 84 1.25 2.44 -15.35
C TRP A 84 0.04 1.88 -16.09
N THR A 85 -1.14 2.07 -15.50
CA THR A 85 -2.44 1.65 -16.06
C THR A 85 -3.42 2.81 -16.16
#